data_AF-A0A6G3XNS9-F1
#
_entry.id   AF-A0A6G3XNS9-F1
#
_cell.length_a   1.000
_cell.length_b   1.000
_cell.length_c   1.000
_cell.angle_alpha   90.00
_cell.angle_beta   90.00
_cell.angle_gamma   90.00
#
_symmetry.space_group_name_H-M   'P 1'
#
loop_
_entity.id
_entity.type
_entity.pdbx_description
1 polymer ?
#
loop_
_entity_poly.entity_id
_entity_poly.type
_entity_poly.pdbx_seq_one_letter_code
_entity_poly.pdbx_strand_id
1 'polypeptide(L)'
;ADVIHRCPSGALQYHRTDGMPDEVPDVPTHVSLHADGVLHLRGDLEVATPFGPRHETRVMLCGCGATGNTPYCDHSGPCAGHG
;
A
#
# COMPACT_ATOMS: atom_id res chain seq x y z
N ALA A 1 8.33 -16.13 1.59
CA ALA A 1 7.96 -14.71 1.48
C ALA A 1 7.70 -14.25 0.03
N ASP A 2 8.12 -14.98 -1.02
CA ASP A 2 7.95 -14.56 -2.43
C ASP A 2 6.52 -14.10 -2.80
N VAL A 3 5.50 -14.88 -2.42
CA VAL A 3 4.09 -14.55 -2.67
C VAL A 3 3.68 -13.22 -2.01
N ILE A 4 4.25 -12.89 -0.85
CA ILE A 4 3.92 -11.68 -0.10
C ILE A 4 4.54 -10.44 -0.76
N HIS A 5 5.81 -10.53 -1.19
CA HIS A 5 6.49 -9.43 -1.87
C HIS A 5 5.88 -9.06 -3.22
N ARG A 6 5.18 -10.02 -3.86
CA ARG A 6 4.49 -9.81 -5.14
C ARG A 6 3.12 -9.13 -4.98
N CYS A 7 2.64 -8.92 -3.76
CA CYS A 7 1.38 -8.22 -3.49
C CYS A 7 1.61 -6.70 -3.62
N PRO A 8 1.16 -6.04 -4.71
CA PRO A 8 1.48 -4.63 -4.94
C PRO A 8 0.89 -3.69 -3.89
N SER A 9 -0.24 -4.05 -3.27
CA SER A 9 -0.90 -3.25 -2.23
C SER A 9 -0.27 -3.28 -0.86
N GLY A 10 0.62 -4.23 -0.58
CA GLY A 10 1.06 -4.45 0.80
C GLY A 10 -0.03 -5.03 1.72
N ALA A 11 -1.19 -5.43 1.19
CA ALA A 11 -2.26 -6.03 1.99
C ALA A 11 -1.85 -7.36 2.63
N LEU A 12 -0.92 -8.07 2.00
CA LEU A 12 -0.23 -9.21 2.59
C LEU A 12 1.07 -8.73 3.23
N GLN A 13 1.23 -9.04 4.51
CA GLN A 13 2.41 -8.74 5.33
C GLN A 13 2.78 -9.98 6.13
N TYR A 14 4.02 -10.07 6.58
CA TYR A 14 4.45 -11.10 7.52
C TYR A 14 5.22 -10.45 8.66
N HIS A 15 5.15 -11.08 9.82
CA HIS A 15 5.97 -10.72 10.97
C HIS A 15 7.07 -11.77 11.17
N ARG A 16 8.32 -11.33 11.29
CA ARG A 16 9.47 -12.19 11.58
C ARG A 16 9.64 -12.34 13.07
N THR A 17 9.90 -13.58 13.50
CA THR A 17 10.13 -13.92 14.90
C THR A 17 11.61 -13.94 15.28
N ASP A 18 12.51 -13.69 14.34
CA ASP A 18 13.97 -13.73 14.51
C ASP A 18 14.59 -12.36 14.86
N GLY A 19 13.75 -11.34 15.08
CA GLY A 19 14.16 -9.99 15.47
C GLY A 19 14.71 -9.14 14.33
N MET A 20 14.74 -9.65 13.10
CA MET A 20 15.08 -8.87 11.91
C MET A 20 13.86 -8.10 11.40
N PRO A 21 14.05 -7.01 10.63
CA PRO A 21 12.94 -6.28 10.02
C PRO A 21 12.08 -7.21 9.14
N ASP A 22 10.77 -7.03 9.27
CA ASP A 22 9.78 -7.76 8.47
C ASP A 22 10.06 -7.58 6.99
N GLU A 23 10.17 -6.33 6.54
CA GLU A 23 10.53 -5.99 5.17
C GLU A 23 11.44 -4.76 5.15
N VAL A 24 12.35 -4.69 4.16
CA VAL A 24 13.23 -3.54 3.96
C VAL A 24 12.52 -2.55 3.03
N PRO A 25 12.24 -1.30 3.46
CA PRO A 25 11.59 -0.31 2.62
C PRO A 25 12.50 0.19 1.49
N ASP A 26 11.88 0.63 0.38
CA ASP A 26 12.59 1.30 -0.72
C ASP A 26 13.12 2.67 -0.25
N VAL A 27 14.36 3.00 -0.62
CA VAL A 27 14.93 4.35 -0.44
C VAL A 27 15.62 4.75 -1.75
N PRO A 28 15.21 5.85 -2.40
CA PRO A 28 14.19 6.81 -1.98
C PRO A 28 12.75 6.25 -2.08
N THR A 29 11.80 6.95 -1.45
CA THR A 29 10.37 6.69 -1.65
C THR A 29 9.98 6.94 -3.10
N HIS A 30 9.31 5.96 -3.71
CA HIS A 30 8.77 6.04 -5.05
C HIS A 30 7.26 6.23 -4.99
N VAL A 31 6.74 7.16 -5.81
CA VAL A 31 5.31 7.47 -5.92
C VAL A 31 4.92 7.39 -7.39
N SER A 32 3.86 6.66 -7.71
CA SER A 32 3.31 6.53 -9.06
C SER A 32 1.79 6.76 -9.03
N LEU A 33 1.30 7.68 -9.84
CA LEU A 33 -0.13 7.88 -10.06
C LEU A 33 -0.55 7.15 -11.33
N HIS A 34 -1.58 6.32 -11.22
CA HIS A 34 -2.16 5.58 -12.32
C HIS A 34 -3.32 6.35 -12.95
N ALA A 35 -3.59 6.10 -14.24
CA ALA A 35 -4.63 6.81 -14.99
C ALA A 35 -6.06 6.53 -14.46
N ASP A 36 -6.25 5.41 -13.78
CA ASP A 36 -7.48 5.01 -13.09
C ASP A 36 -7.64 5.66 -11.70
N GLY A 37 -6.68 6.48 -11.27
CA GLY A 37 -6.71 7.19 -10.01
C GLY A 37 -6.12 6.44 -8.82
N VAL A 38 -5.49 5.28 -9.01
CA VAL A 38 -4.75 4.61 -7.92
C VAL A 38 -3.37 5.23 -7.74
N LEU A 39 -2.98 5.46 -6.48
CA LEU A 39 -1.64 5.91 -6.11
C LEU A 39 -0.83 4.73 -5.55
N HIS A 40 0.24 4.35 -6.24
CA HIS A 40 1.20 3.36 -5.77
C HIS A 40 2.38 4.03 -5.09
N LEU A 41 2.59 3.69 -3.83
CA LEU A 41 3.74 4.16 -3.06
C LEU A 41 4.58 2.96 -2.63
N ARG A 42 5.91 3.10 -2.72
CA ARG A 42 6.87 2.20 -2.09
C ARG A 42 7.92 3.01 -1.36
N GLY A 43 8.19 2.67 -0.11
CA GLY A 43 9.16 3.39 0.70
C GLY A 43 8.99 3.11 2.19
N ASP A 44 9.62 3.93 3.02
CA ASP A 44 9.37 3.94 4.47
C ASP A 44 8.21 4.90 4.75
N LEU A 45 6.99 4.36 4.89
CA LEU A 45 5.76 5.14 4.87
C LEU A 45 5.05 5.10 6.22
N GLU A 46 4.63 6.26 6.72
CA GLU A 46 3.60 6.38 7.75
C GLU A 46 2.28 6.80 7.09
N VAL A 47 1.27 5.93 7.16
CA VAL A 47 -0.04 6.14 6.55
C VAL A 47 -1.07 6.41 7.65
N ALA A 48 -1.67 7.59 7.63
CA ALA A 48 -2.75 7.95 8.54
C ALA A 48 -4.04 7.22 8.16
N THR A 49 -4.61 6.44 9.08
CA THR A 49 -5.87 5.72 8.87
C THR A 49 -6.92 6.12 9.92
N PRO A 50 -8.21 5.80 9.70
CA PRO A 50 -9.26 5.97 10.70
C PRO A 50 -8.99 5.23 12.03
N PHE A 51 -8.11 4.22 12.00
CA PHE A 51 -7.74 3.42 13.17
C PHE A 51 -6.40 3.84 13.79
N GLY A 52 -5.79 4.93 13.32
CA GLY A 52 -4.46 5.41 13.71
C GLY A 52 -3.41 5.27 12.61
N PRO A 53 -2.18 5.75 12.85
CA PRO A 53 -1.09 5.62 11.89
C PRO A 53 -0.66 4.17 11.71
N ARG A 54 -0.26 3.81 10.48
CA ARG A 54 0.31 2.50 10.13
C ARG A 54 1.64 2.70 9.42
N HIS A 55 2.62 1.87 9.77
CA HIS A 55 3.87 1.78 9.02
C HIS A 55 3.72 0.80 7.87
N GLU A 56 4.10 1.21 6.66
CA GLU A 56 3.92 0.42 5.44
C GLU A 56 5.17 0.53 4.55
N THR A 57 5.54 -0.57 3.89
CA THR A 57 6.65 -0.60 2.91
C THR A 57 6.18 -0.36 1.47
N ARG A 58 4.92 -0.67 1.21
CA ARG A 58 4.22 -0.46 -0.07
C ARG A 58 2.72 -0.34 0.17
N VAL A 59 2.05 0.56 -0.55
CA VAL A 59 0.60 0.75 -0.44
C VAL A 59 -0.03 1.14 -1.78
N MET A 60 -1.31 0.78 -1.93
CA MET A 60 -2.21 1.38 -2.91
C MET A 60 -3.17 2.34 -2.20
N LEU A 61 -3.06 3.64 -2.47
CA LEU A 61 -3.95 4.67 -1.92
C LEU A 61 -5.01 5.06 -2.94
N CYS A 62 -6.20 5.39 -2.44
CA CYS A 62 -7.31 5.83 -3.28
C CYS A 62 -7.11 7.30 -3.70
N GLY A 63 -7.02 7.55 -5.01
CA GLY A 63 -7.08 8.89 -5.59
C GLY A 63 -8.43 9.24 -6.23
N CYS A 64 -9.34 8.28 -6.41
CA CYS A 64 -10.65 8.50 -7.05
C CYS A 64 -11.77 8.96 -6.09
N GLY A 65 -11.55 8.83 -4.78
CA GLY A 65 -12.52 9.23 -3.74
C GLY A 65 -13.69 8.25 -3.52
N ALA A 66 -13.73 7.10 -4.19
CA ALA A 66 -14.84 6.15 -4.09
C ALA A 66 -14.64 5.02 -3.05
N THR A 67 -13.48 4.98 -2.38
CA THR A 67 -13.14 3.89 -1.45
C THR A 67 -14.02 3.89 -0.21
N GLY A 68 -14.46 2.69 0.20
CA GLY A 68 -15.01 2.43 1.52
C GLY A 68 -13.93 2.12 2.57
N ASN A 69 -12.67 2.01 2.17
CA ASN A 69 -11.52 1.61 2.99
C ASN A 69 -10.45 2.72 3.10
N THR A 70 -10.87 3.97 3.29
CA THR A 70 -9.98 5.14 3.36
C THR A 70 -8.81 4.91 4.33
N PRO A 71 -7.56 5.23 3.95
CA PRO A 71 -7.12 5.89 2.69
C PRO A 71 -6.77 4.92 1.55
N TYR A 72 -6.91 3.62 1.76
CA TYR A 72 -6.49 2.59 0.82
C TYR A 72 -7.45 2.48 -0.37
N CYS A 73 -6.94 2.06 -1.52
CA CYS A 73 -7.77 1.69 -2.65
C CYS A 73 -8.41 0.31 -2.40
N ASP A 74 -9.73 0.21 -2.54
CA ASP A 74 -10.50 -1.03 -2.46
C ASP A 74 -11.09 -1.45 -3.82
N HIS A 75 -10.58 -0.86 -4.92
CA HIS A 75 -11.07 -1.06 -6.29
C HIS A 75 -12.53 -0.65 -6.51
N SER A 76 -13.02 0.34 -5.75
CA SER A 76 -14.32 0.96 -6.02
C SER A 76 -14.27 2.03 -7.12
N GLY A 77 -15.41 2.24 -7.79
CA GLY A 77 -15.59 3.35 -8.74
C GLY A 77 -14.62 3.29 -9.94
N PRO A 78 -13.99 4.41 -10.33
CA PRO A 78 -13.04 4.44 -11.44
C PRO A 78 -11.84 3.49 -11.28
N CYS A 79 -11.47 3.14 -10.05
CA CYS A 79 -10.37 2.23 -9.77
C CYS A 79 -10.74 0.74 -9.93
N ALA A 80 -11.99 0.41 -10.26
CA ALA A 80 -12.44 -0.99 -10.40
C ALA A 80 -11.73 -1.76 -11.54
N GLY A 81 -11.17 -1.04 -12.52
CA GLY A 81 -10.39 -1.62 -13.61
C GLY A 81 -8.89 -1.72 -13.35
N HIS A 82 -8.41 -1.36 -12.15
CA HIS A 82 -7.00 -1.38 -11.81
C HIS A 82 -6.47 -2.83 -11.74
N GLY A 83 -5.39 -3.14 -12.46
CA GLY A 83 -4.82 -4.48 -12.59
C GLY A 83 -3.33 -4.46 -12.90
#